data_AF-A0A259S6S9-F1
#
_entry.id   AF-A0A259S6S9-F1
#
_cell.length_a   1.000
_cell.length_b   1.000
_cell.length_c   1.000
_cell.angle_alpha   90.00
_cell.angle_beta   90.00
_cell.angle_gamma   90.00
#
_symmetry.space_group_name_H-M   'P 1'
#
loop_
_entity.id
_entity.type
_entity.pdbx_description
1 polymer ?
#
loop_
_entity_poly.entity_id
_entity_poly.type
_entity_poly.pdbx_seq_one_letter_code
_entity_poly.pdbx_strand_id
1 'polypeptide(L)'
;MSNFAFNNPAFKEKDPRAVATYPGAPQAGAQNGQYAPPPPAGQFAAAQQAAVNANLEGMYAAPPAGSIETNRMTVEDTVWKTAGLFGILLVFAVIGWFFTLGGAALPNTSDPYVHAAALSRIQLWPWLVGALGGFVLAMVVSFTSRKKVRPALIFAYAAFEGLFVGGISAFFEVRFPGIVLQAS
;
A
#
# COMPACT_ATOMS: atom_id res chain seq x y z
N MET A 1 -43.01 -14.10 -21.21
CA MET A 1 -42.74 -13.92 -19.77
C MET A 1 -41.24 -13.86 -19.59
N SER A 2 -40.66 -12.69 -19.29
CA SER A 2 -39.23 -12.56 -19.01
C SER A 2 -38.92 -13.26 -17.68
N ASN A 3 -38.03 -14.25 -17.72
CA ASN A 3 -37.66 -15.01 -16.53
C ASN A 3 -36.68 -14.17 -15.69
N PHE A 4 -37.13 -13.73 -14.50
CA PHE A 4 -36.42 -12.78 -13.63
C PHE A 4 -35.03 -13.25 -13.21
N ALA A 5 -34.77 -14.56 -13.22
CA ALA A 5 -33.45 -15.13 -12.93
C ALA A 5 -32.36 -14.62 -13.88
N PHE A 6 -32.70 -14.30 -15.13
CA PHE A 6 -31.74 -13.87 -16.17
C PHE A 6 -31.66 -12.35 -16.32
N ASN A 7 -32.41 -11.58 -15.53
CA ASN A 7 -32.40 -10.12 -15.56
C ASN A 7 -31.59 -9.52 -14.40
N ASN A 8 -30.53 -10.19 -13.98
CA ASN A 8 -29.57 -9.65 -13.02
C ASN A 8 -28.34 -9.11 -13.77
N PRO A 9 -27.91 -7.85 -13.53
CA PRO A 9 -26.71 -7.28 -14.16
C PRO A 9 -25.43 -8.11 -13.94
N ALA A 10 -25.35 -8.91 -12.87
CA ALA A 10 -24.25 -9.84 -12.63
C ALA A 10 -24.01 -10.88 -13.75
N PHE A 11 -25.04 -11.22 -14.54
CA PHE A 11 -24.92 -12.14 -15.67
C PHE A 11 -24.68 -11.43 -17.02
N LYS A 12 -24.76 -10.10 -17.03
CA LYS A 12 -24.59 -9.26 -18.23
C LYS A 12 -23.16 -8.73 -18.33
N GLU A 13 -22.47 -8.54 -17.21
CA GLU A 13 -21.05 -8.22 -17.19
C GLU A 13 -20.21 -9.47 -17.43
N LYS A 14 -19.83 -9.70 -18.69
CA LYS A 14 -18.73 -10.59 -19.02
C LYS A 14 -17.41 -9.87 -18.73
N ASP A 15 -16.94 -9.93 -17.49
CA ASP A 15 -15.54 -9.63 -17.17
C ASP A 15 -14.66 -10.71 -17.85
N PRO A 16 -13.75 -10.37 -18.78
CA PRO A 16 -12.85 -11.33 -19.41
C PRO A 16 -11.98 -12.12 -18.40
N ARG A 17 -11.81 -11.59 -17.19
CA ARG A 17 -11.09 -12.26 -16.09
C ARG A 17 -11.98 -13.17 -15.25
N ALA A 18 -13.30 -12.93 -15.19
CA ALA A 18 -14.24 -13.82 -14.50
C ALA A 18 -14.45 -15.14 -15.24
N VAL A 19 -14.26 -15.15 -16.57
CA VAL A 19 -14.28 -16.38 -17.39
C VAL A 19 -13.03 -17.25 -17.15
N ALA A 20 -11.92 -16.66 -16.69
CA ALA A 20 -10.68 -17.38 -16.45
C ALA A 20 -10.62 -18.07 -15.07
N THR A 21 -11.46 -17.67 -14.12
CA THR A 21 -11.40 -18.14 -12.71
C THR A 21 -12.52 -19.10 -12.33
N TYR A 22 -13.36 -19.54 -13.28
CA TYR A 22 -14.36 -20.58 -13.05
C TYR A 22 -13.96 -21.87 -13.78
N PRO A 23 -13.31 -22.85 -13.11
CA PRO A 23 -12.98 -24.13 -13.73
C PRO A 23 -14.28 -24.93 -13.87
N GLY A 24 -14.92 -24.82 -15.03
CA GLY A 24 -16.20 -25.47 -15.31
C GLY A 24 -17.17 -24.62 -16.16
N ALA A 25 -16.86 -23.35 -16.44
CA ALA A 25 -17.56 -22.66 -17.52
C ALA A 25 -17.15 -23.34 -18.83
N PRO A 26 -18.09 -23.72 -19.72
CA PRO A 26 -17.73 -24.35 -20.97
C PRO A 26 -16.84 -23.38 -21.75
N GLN A 27 -15.54 -23.68 -21.77
CA GLN A 27 -14.63 -23.14 -22.77
C GLN A 27 -15.22 -23.58 -24.11
N ALA A 28 -15.95 -22.67 -24.73
CA ALA A 28 -16.26 -22.72 -26.14
C ALA A 28 -14.92 -22.60 -26.86
N GLY A 29 -14.24 -23.74 -26.97
CA GLY A 29 -13.13 -23.94 -27.88
C GLY A 29 -13.65 -23.69 -29.28
N ALA A 30 -13.33 -22.52 -29.81
CA ALA A 30 -13.50 -22.20 -31.20
C ALA A 30 -12.49 -23.01 -32.02
N GLN A 31 -12.71 -24.33 -32.18
CA GLN A 31 -12.03 -25.07 -33.24
C GLN A 31 -12.80 -26.33 -33.66
N ASN A 32 -13.33 -26.24 -34.88
CA ASN A 32 -13.78 -27.31 -35.76
C ASN A 32 -15.12 -28.00 -35.42
N GLY A 33 -16.13 -27.69 -36.23
CA GLY A 33 -17.50 -28.16 -36.09
C GLY A 33 -17.69 -29.63 -36.42
N GLN A 34 -17.77 -30.47 -35.40
CA GLN A 34 -18.37 -31.80 -35.48
C GLN A 34 -19.54 -31.87 -34.50
N TYR A 35 -20.74 -31.85 -35.06
CA TYR A 35 -22.00 -31.89 -34.34
C TYR A 35 -22.21 -33.31 -33.78
N ALA A 36 -21.95 -33.50 -32.48
CA ALA A 36 -22.24 -34.74 -31.78
C ALA A 36 -23.71 -34.77 -31.30
N PRO A 37 -24.43 -35.91 -31.39
CA PRO A 37 -25.84 -35.99 -30.98
C PRO A 37 -26.03 -35.75 -29.47
N PRO A 38 -27.18 -35.21 -29.04
CA PRO A 38 -27.45 -34.98 -27.63
C PRO A 38 -27.56 -36.33 -26.86
N PRO A 39 -26.85 -36.49 -25.73
CA PRO A 39 -26.87 -37.73 -24.96
C PRO A 39 -28.23 -37.96 -24.25
N PRO A 40 -28.63 -39.22 -24.00
CA PRO A 40 -29.91 -39.58 -23.36
C PRO A 40 -30.04 -39.19 -21.88
N ALA A 41 -31.29 -38.98 -21.43
CA ALA A 41 -31.71 -38.44 -20.13
C ALA A 41 -31.07 -39.06 -18.86
N GLY A 42 -30.69 -40.33 -18.89
CA GLY A 42 -30.05 -41.01 -17.75
C GLY A 42 -28.56 -40.71 -17.57
N GLN A 43 -27.88 -40.18 -18.60
CA GLN A 43 -26.44 -39.95 -18.59
C GLN A 43 -26.06 -38.58 -18.00
N PHE A 44 -27.00 -37.65 -17.91
CA PHE A 44 -26.76 -36.32 -17.33
C PHE A 44 -26.42 -36.36 -15.84
N ALA A 45 -27.09 -37.24 -15.07
CA ALA A 45 -26.82 -37.40 -13.64
C ALA A 45 -25.43 -38.01 -13.38
N ALA A 46 -25.05 -39.03 -14.16
CA ALA A 46 -23.73 -39.67 -14.04
C ALA A 46 -22.58 -38.73 -14.42
N ALA A 47 -22.75 -37.92 -15.48
CA ALA A 47 -21.76 -36.92 -15.88
C ALA A 47 -21.64 -35.78 -14.84
N GLN A 48 -22.73 -35.41 -14.19
CA GLN A 48 -22.73 -34.39 -13.15
C GLN A 48 -22.04 -34.88 -11.86
N GLN A 49 -22.28 -36.14 -11.45
CA GLN A 49 -21.54 -36.76 -10.34
C GLN A 49 -20.03 -36.84 -10.62
N ALA A 50 -19.62 -37.20 -11.85
CA ALA A 50 -18.21 -37.29 -12.22
C ALA A 50 -17.52 -35.91 -12.23
N ALA A 51 -18.20 -34.87 -12.73
CA ALA A 51 -17.69 -33.51 -12.72
C ALA A 51 -17.54 -32.94 -11.30
N VAL A 52 -18.47 -33.27 -10.39
CA VAL A 52 -18.38 -32.89 -8.97
C VAL A 52 -17.20 -33.59 -8.28
N ASN A 53 -17.01 -34.90 -8.52
CA ASN A 53 -15.87 -35.63 -7.97
C ASN A 53 -14.52 -35.09 -8.48
N ALA A 54 -14.41 -34.80 -9.77
CA ALA A 54 -13.19 -34.21 -10.35
C ALA A 54 -12.89 -32.79 -9.80
N ASN A 55 -13.94 -32.01 -9.49
CA ASN A 55 -13.78 -30.70 -8.87
C ASN A 55 -13.23 -30.81 -7.45
N LEU A 56 -13.74 -31.76 -6.66
CA LEU A 56 -13.25 -32.05 -5.31
C LEU A 56 -11.80 -32.52 -5.34
N GLU A 57 -11.46 -33.45 -6.24
CA GLU A 57 -10.10 -33.95 -6.41
C GLU A 57 -9.12 -32.84 -6.82
N GLY A 58 -9.54 -31.94 -7.71
CA GLY A 58 -8.80 -30.72 -8.06
C GLY A 58 -8.64 -29.74 -6.90
N MET A 59 -9.63 -29.64 -6.01
CA MET A 59 -9.57 -28.79 -4.81
C MET A 59 -8.59 -29.34 -3.76
N TYR A 60 -8.44 -30.67 -3.66
CA TYR A 60 -7.44 -31.31 -2.81
C TYR A 60 -6.03 -31.34 -3.43
N ALA A 61 -5.94 -31.39 -4.75
CA ALA A 61 -4.67 -31.34 -5.49
C ALA A 61 -4.13 -29.92 -5.71
N ALA A 62 -4.93 -28.89 -5.39
CA ALA A 62 -4.53 -27.50 -5.57
C ALA A 62 -3.40 -27.12 -4.59
N PRO A 63 -2.39 -26.35 -5.04
CA PRO A 63 -1.35 -25.82 -4.17
C PRO A 63 -1.94 -25.02 -3.00
N PRO A 64 -1.33 -25.06 -1.81
CA PRO A 64 -1.80 -24.29 -0.67
C PRO A 64 -1.76 -22.79 -0.99
N ALA A 65 -2.86 -22.09 -0.69
CA ALA A 65 -2.98 -20.65 -0.92
C ALA A 65 -1.89 -19.87 -0.18
N GLY A 66 -1.14 -19.06 -0.92
CA GLY A 66 -0.09 -18.18 -0.43
C GLY A 66 -0.61 -16.98 0.37
N SER A 67 0.33 -16.20 0.90
CA SER A 67 0.07 -15.00 1.71
C SER A 67 -0.71 -13.91 0.96
N ILE A 68 -0.51 -13.80 -0.37
CA ILE A 68 -1.23 -12.87 -1.24
C ILE A 68 -2.71 -13.28 -1.38
N GLU A 69 -2.98 -14.58 -1.54
CA GLU A 69 -4.34 -15.09 -1.75
C GLU A 69 -5.17 -15.08 -0.48
N THR A 70 -4.56 -15.29 0.68
CA THR A 70 -5.34 -15.30 1.93
C THR A 70 -5.35 -13.97 2.69
N ASN A 71 -4.74 -12.90 2.17
CA ASN A 71 -4.63 -11.61 2.88
C ASN A 71 -4.05 -11.73 4.31
N ARG A 72 -3.23 -12.75 4.59
CA ARG A 72 -2.56 -12.89 5.90
C ARG A 72 -1.20 -12.21 5.77
N MET A 73 -1.00 -11.13 6.53
CA MET A 73 0.29 -10.45 6.58
C MET A 73 1.27 -11.33 7.36
N THR A 74 2.37 -11.70 6.72
CA THR A 74 3.49 -12.34 7.40
C THR A 74 4.22 -11.31 8.26
N VAL A 75 4.86 -11.77 9.34
CA VAL A 75 5.59 -10.87 10.26
C VAL A 75 6.74 -10.22 9.51
N GLU A 76 7.40 -10.97 8.64
CA GLU A 76 8.51 -10.53 7.81
C GLU A 76 8.07 -9.39 6.88
N ASP A 77 6.93 -9.51 6.21
CA ASP A 77 6.38 -8.45 5.34
C ASP A 77 5.99 -7.19 6.14
N THR A 78 5.47 -7.38 7.34
CA THR A 78 5.16 -6.27 8.25
C THR A 78 6.42 -5.50 8.65
N VAL A 79 7.50 -6.22 9.02
CA VAL A 79 8.79 -5.64 9.39
C VAL A 79 9.39 -4.84 8.23
N TRP A 80 9.34 -5.36 7.00
CA TRP A 80 9.85 -4.62 5.84
C TRP A 80 9.02 -3.39 5.50
N LYS A 81 7.70 -3.43 5.69
CA LYS A 81 6.82 -2.27 5.49
C LYS A 81 7.06 -1.17 6.52
N THR A 82 7.23 -1.51 7.80
CA THR A 82 7.54 -0.52 8.84
C THR A 82 8.95 0.03 8.67
N ALA A 83 9.93 -0.81 8.35
CA ALA A 83 11.30 -0.38 8.04
C ALA A 83 11.35 0.55 6.82
N GLY A 84 10.60 0.25 5.75
CA GLY A 84 10.51 1.11 4.57
C GLY A 84 9.89 2.47 4.86
N LEU A 85 8.81 2.50 5.65
CA LEU A 85 8.19 3.76 6.10
C LEU A 85 9.12 4.58 6.98
N PHE A 86 9.84 3.92 7.89
CA PHE A 86 10.85 4.56 8.72
C PHE A 86 12.01 5.11 7.86
N GLY A 87 12.45 4.37 6.85
CA GLY A 87 13.46 4.81 5.90
C GLY A 87 13.04 6.08 5.14
N ILE A 88 11.79 6.14 4.66
CA ILE A 88 11.24 7.35 4.02
C ILE A 88 11.25 8.53 5.01
N LEU A 89 10.79 8.31 6.24
CA LEU A 89 10.80 9.34 7.27
C LEU A 89 12.21 9.88 7.49
N LEU A 90 13.22 9.01 7.63
CA LEU A 90 14.62 9.43 7.81
C LEU A 90 15.15 10.24 6.63
N VAL A 91 14.88 9.82 5.39
CA VAL A 91 15.30 10.57 4.19
C VAL A 91 14.71 11.98 4.21
N PHE A 92 13.41 12.11 4.49
CA PHE A 92 12.76 13.43 4.58
C PHE A 92 13.19 14.23 5.82
N ALA A 93 13.57 13.58 6.91
CA ALA A 93 14.15 14.24 8.08
C ALA A 93 15.50 14.86 7.76
N VAL A 94 16.36 14.14 7.03
CA VAL A 94 17.63 14.69 6.53
C VAL A 94 17.37 15.87 5.60
N ILE A 95 16.40 15.77 4.67
CA ILE A 95 16.00 16.89 3.81
C ILE A 95 15.55 18.08 4.66
N GLY A 96 14.65 17.87 5.62
CA GLY A 96 14.15 18.92 6.52
C GLY A 96 15.28 19.61 7.29
N TRP A 97 16.24 18.84 7.79
CA TRP A 97 17.43 19.35 8.46
C TRP A 97 18.25 20.28 7.54
N PHE A 98 18.59 19.81 6.34
CA PHE A 98 19.37 20.59 5.37
C PHE A 98 18.66 21.89 4.98
N PHE A 99 17.37 21.82 4.68
CA PHE A 99 16.61 23.01 4.32
C PHE A 99 16.49 23.97 5.52
N THR A 100 16.25 23.48 6.75
CA THR A 100 16.17 24.35 7.93
C THR A 100 17.47 25.09 8.22
N LEU A 101 18.62 24.48 7.91
CA LEU A 101 19.94 25.12 8.06
C LEU A 101 20.37 25.95 6.84
N GLY A 102 19.48 26.18 5.86
CA GLY A 102 19.80 26.95 4.66
C GLY A 102 20.79 26.25 3.73
N GLY A 103 20.84 24.92 3.74
CA GLY A 103 21.70 24.08 2.90
C GLY A 103 23.01 23.63 3.57
N ALA A 104 23.26 23.97 4.83
CA ALA A 104 24.44 23.52 5.56
C ALA A 104 24.23 22.14 6.22
N ALA A 105 25.24 21.26 6.10
CA ALA A 105 25.17 19.90 6.65
C ALA A 105 25.34 19.84 8.18
N LEU A 106 26.21 20.69 8.71
CA LEU A 106 26.63 20.66 10.10
C LEU A 106 26.77 22.11 10.57
N PRO A 107 25.94 22.57 11.52
CA PRO A 107 26.21 23.80 12.21
C PRO A 107 27.36 23.50 13.18
N ASN A 108 28.58 23.93 12.85
CA ASN A 108 29.69 23.93 13.81
C ASN A 108 29.40 25.02 14.85
N THR A 109 28.52 24.70 15.81
CA THR A 109 27.99 25.61 16.82
C THR A 109 28.92 25.82 18.00
N SER A 110 30.03 25.09 18.08
CA SER A 110 31.06 25.23 19.12
C SER A 110 31.80 26.56 19.04
N ASP A 111 31.74 27.26 17.90
CA ASP A 111 32.40 28.54 17.71
C ASP A 111 31.37 29.69 17.81
N PRO A 112 31.48 30.60 18.82
CA PRO A 112 30.48 31.64 19.09
C PRO A 112 30.16 32.55 17.89
N TYR A 113 31.15 32.79 17.03
CA TYR A 113 30.98 33.64 15.84
C TYR A 113 30.16 32.96 14.74
N VAL A 114 30.25 31.63 14.63
CA VAL A 114 29.54 30.84 13.63
C VAL A 114 28.09 30.59 14.07
N HIS A 115 27.84 30.51 15.39
CA HIS A 115 26.51 30.34 15.97
C HIS A 115 25.57 31.52 15.70
N ALA A 116 26.06 32.75 15.88
CA ALA A 116 25.29 33.96 15.57
C ALA A 116 24.92 34.05 14.08
N ALA A 117 25.81 33.59 13.20
CA ALA A 117 25.58 33.51 11.77
C ALA A 117 24.63 32.36 11.36
N ALA A 118 24.50 31.31 12.17
CA ALA A 118 23.56 30.21 11.94
C ALA A 118 22.12 30.63 12.28
N LEU A 119 21.92 31.37 13.36
CA LEU A 119 20.61 31.88 13.77
C LEU A 119 19.95 32.77 12.72
N SER A 120 20.74 33.59 12.01
CA SER A 120 20.22 34.47 10.94
C SER A 120 19.86 33.73 9.64
N ARG A 121 20.34 32.49 9.47
CA ARG A 121 20.08 31.66 8.28
C ARG A 121 19.03 30.59 8.51
N ILE A 122 18.51 30.47 9.74
CA ILE A 122 17.49 29.47 10.05
C ILE A 122 16.25 29.69 9.19
N GLN A 123 15.84 28.61 8.55
CA GLN A 123 14.66 28.55 7.72
C GLN A 123 13.57 27.81 8.48
N LEU A 124 12.52 28.55 8.88
CA LEU A 124 11.39 27.99 9.65
C LEU A 124 10.36 27.28 8.77
N TRP A 125 10.37 27.54 7.47
CA TRP A 125 9.38 27.02 6.54
C TRP A 125 9.36 25.49 6.38
N PRO A 126 10.49 24.74 6.47
CA PRO A 126 10.45 23.28 6.30
C PRO A 126 9.64 22.58 7.40
N TRP A 127 9.82 22.93 8.67
CA TRP A 127 9.05 22.31 9.76
C TRP A 127 7.60 22.83 9.80
N LEU A 128 7.33 24.07 9.39
CA LEU A 128 5.95 24.56 9.24
C LEU A 128 5.19 23.84 8.12
N VAL A 129 5.85 23.61 6.98
CA VAL A 129 5.28 22.83 5.86
C VAL A 129 5.08 21.37 6.28
N GLY A 130 6.05 20.79 7.00
CA GLY A 130 5.93 19.46 7.59
C GLY A 130 4.75 19.34 8.54
N ALA A 131 4.63 20.26 9.51
CA ALA A 131 3.55 20.26 10.51
C ALA A 131 2.17 20.46 9.87
N LEU A 132 2.02 21.48 9.01
CA LEU A 132 0.74 21.79 8.40
C LEU A 132 0.34 20.73 7.36
N GLY A 133 1.29 20.32 6.50
CA GLY A 133 1.07 19.27 5.52
C GLY A 133 0.76 17.93 6.16
N GLY A 134 1.52 17.56 7.20
CA GLY A 134 1.30 16.35 7.99
C GLY A 134 -0.05 16.36 8.71
N PHE A 135 -0.42 17.47 9.34
CA PHE A 135 -1.73 17.64 9.99
C PHE A 135 -2.90 17.47 9.01
N VAL A 136 -2.85 18.14 7.86
CA VAL A 136 -3.87 18.01 6.82
C VAL A 136 -3.94 16.58 6.30
N LEU A 137 -2.79 15.95 6.02
CA LEU A 137 -2.76 14.56 5.58
C LEU A 137 -3.31 13.61 6.65
N ALA A 138 -2.99 13.81 7.92
CA ALA A 138 -3.51 13.00 9.03
C ALA A 138 -5.05 13.09 9.10
N MET A 139 -5.59 14.28 8.89
CA MET A 139 -7.05 14.48 8.81
C MET A 139 -7.65 13.74 7.60
N VAL A 140 -7.04 13.84 6.42
CA VAL A 140 -7.48 13.12 5.21
C VAL A 140 -7.40 11.60 5.40
N VAL A 141 -6.30 11.11 5.97
CA VAL A 141 -6.08 9.69 6.25
C VAL A 141 -7.13 9.16 7.22
N SER A 142 -7.45 9.93 8.27
CA SER A 142 -8.46 9.56 9.29
C SER A 142 -9.84 9.33 8.69
N PHE A 143 -10.25 10.17 7.75
CA PHE A 143 -11.57 10.03 7.13
C PHE A 143 -11.57 9.05 5.94
N THR A 144 -10.47 8.98 5.18
CA THR A 144 -10.45 8.24 3.91
C THR A 144 -9.97 6.80 4.05
N SER A 145 -9.24 6.46 5.12
CA SER A 145 -8.64 5.13 5.29
C SER A 145 -9.48 4.16 6.13
N ARG A 146 -10.70 4.55 6.55
CA ARG A 146 -11.55 3.72 7.43
C ARG A 146 -11.96 2.37 6.83
N LYS A 147 -12.08 2.27 5.51
CA LYS A 147 -12.54 1.05 4.82
C LYS A 147 -11.46 0.39 3.97
N LYS A 148 -10.44 1.14 3.55
CA LYS A 148 -9.38 0.65 2.66
C LYS A 148 -8.11 1.42 2.96
N VAL A 149 -7.02 0.70 3.19
CA VAL A 149 -5.68 1.28 3.33
C VAL A 149 -5.26 1.87 1.98
N ARG A 150 -4.81 3.12 1.98
CA ARG A 150 -4.31 3.83 0.80
C ARG A 150 -2.80 4.07 0.97
N PRO A 151 -1.92 3.15 0.53
CA PRO A 151 -0.49 3.19 0.82
C PRO A 151 0.19 4.51 0.43
N ALA A 152 -0.20 5.08 -0.71
CA ALA A 152 0.34 6.36 -1.19
C ALA A 152 0.14 7.52 -0.19
N LEU A 153 -1.01 7.56 0.52
CA LEU A 153 -1.25 8.60 1.54
C LEU A 153 -0.38 8.40 2.77
N ILE A 154 -0.10 7.14 3.13
CA ILE A 154 0.75 6.81 4.28
C ILE A 154 2.20 7.19 3.99
N PHE A 155 2.70 6.89 2.79
CA PHE A 155 4.04 7.31 2.35
C PHE A 155 4.18 8.83 2.32
N ALA A 156 3.17 9.53 1.80
CA ALA A 156 3.16 10.99 1.80
C ALA A 156 3.13 11.55 3.23
N TYR A 157 2.35 10.96 4.13
CA TYR A 157 2.31 11.36 5.54
C TYR A 157 3.67 11.17 6.22
N ALA A 158 4.32 10.02 6.02
CA ALA A 158 5.66 9.75 6.54
C ALA A 158 6.71 10.76 6.05
N ALA A 159 6.59 11.23 4.80
CA ALA A 159 7.45 12.26 4.26
C ALA A 159 7.26 13.63 4.95
N PHE A 160 6.02 14.07 5.17
CA PHE A 160 5.74 15.33 5.89
C PHE A 160 6.13 15.27 7.36
N GLU A 161 5.90 14.14 8.03
CA GLU A 161 6.37 13.89 9.40
C GLU A 161 7.90 13.93 9.48
N GLY A 162 8.59 13.28 8.54
CA GLY A 162 10.05 13.37 8.43
C GLY A 162 10.52 14.81 8.30
N LEU A 163 9.93 15.58 7.38
CA LEU A 163 10.27 16.99 7.18
C LEU A 163 10.06 17.83 8.46
N PHE A 164 8.98 17.58 9.20
CA PHE A 164 8.70 18.23 10.47
C PHE A 164 9.74 17.89 11.54
N VAL A 165 9.99 16.60 11.77
CA VAL A 165 10.94 16.12 12.78
C VAL A 165 12.37 16.55 12.46
N GLY A 166 12.77 16.51 11.19
CA GLY A 166 14.09 16.96 10.76
C GLY A 166 14.30 18.46 10.93
N GLY A 167 13.32 19.26 10.50
CA GLY A 167 13.39 20.71 10.62
C GLY A 167 13.34 21.19 12.08
N ILE A 168 12.53 20.57 12.93
CA ILE A 168 12.47 20.95 14.34
C ILE A 168 13.75 20.53 15.10
N SER A 169 14.33 19.37 14.75
CA SER A 169 15.60 18.91 15.31
C SER A 169 16.73 19.89 14.97
N ALA A 170 16.82 20.33 13.72
CA ALA A 170 17.80 21.34 13.29
C ALA A 170 17.58 22.70 14.00
N PHE A 171 16.33 23.12 14.16
CA PHE A 171 15.99 24.35 14.86
C PHE A 171 16.46 24.33 16.32
N PHE A 172 16.20 23.24 17.04
CA PHE A 172 16.61 23.10 18.44
C PHE A 172 18.12 22.96 18.60
N GLU A 173 18.81 22.25 17.70
CA GLU A 173 20.28 22.15 17.74
C GLU A 173 20.96 23.51 17.60
N VAL A 174 20.45 24.39 16.75
CA VAL A 174 20.99 25.76 16.65
C VAL A 174 20.56 26.62 17.84
N ARG A 175 19.38 26.40 18.43
CA ARG A 175 18.92 27.22 19.56
C ARG A 175 19.57 26.85 20.89
N PHE A 176 19.93 25.58 21.04
CA PHE A 176 20.59 24.98 22.19
C PHE A 176 21.67 24.04 21.65
N PRO A 177 22.90 24.53 21.46
CA PRO A 177 23.94 23.72 20.84
C PRO A 177 24.36 22.56 21.76
N GLY A 178 24.44 21.35 21.20
CA GLY A 178 24.89 20.14 21.90
C GLY A 178 23.79 19.21 22.45
N ILE A 179 22.50 19.57 22.39
CA ILE A 179 21.43 18.67 22.86
C ILE A 179 21.27 17.43 22.00
N VAL A 180 21.49 17.51 20.68
CA VAL A 180 21.24 16.36 19.79
C VAL A 180 22.34 15.29 19.91
N LEU A 181 23.56 15.68 20.32
CA LEU A 181 24.70 14.75 20.49
C LEU A 181 24.90 14.28 21.93
N GLN A 182 24.36 15.00 22.94
CA GLN A 182 24.41 14.60 24.36
C GLN A 182 23.19 13.83 24.84
N ALA A 183 22.15 13.69 24.01
CA ALA A 183 21.02 12.81 24.28
C ALA A 183 21.42 11.34 24.03
N SER A 184 22.35 10.83 24.83
CA SER A 184 22.76 9.42 24.89
C SER A 184 22.17 8.74 26.13
#